data_AF-A0A951MRR8-F1
#
_entry.id   AF-A0A951MRR8-F1
#
_cell.length_a   1.000
_cell.length_b   1.000
_cell.length_c   1.000
_cell.angle_alpha   90.00
_cell.angle_beta   90.00
_cell.angle_gamma   90.00
#
_symmetry.space_group_name_H-M   'P 1'
#
loop_
_entity.id
_entity.type
_entity.pdbx_description
1 polymer ?
#
loop_
_entity_poly.entity_id
_entity_poly.type
_entity_poly.pdbx_seq_one_letter_code
_entity_poly.pdbx_strand_id
1 'polypeptide(L)' 'MPRLIALYNAPAEPDAFDAHYRDVHVPILNRYPNLRDIRLSSPQGVAGQPPPWYLMAEIIFDTDEDLQ' A
#
# COMPACT_ATOMS: atom_id res chain seq x y z
N MET A 1 13.16 -1.94 12.00
CA MET A 1 11.89 -1.60 11.34
C MET A 1 11.99 -1.85 9.84
N PRO A 2 11.85 -3.11 9.41
CA PRO A 2 11.71 -3.42 7.99
C PRO A 2 10.34 -2.98 7.46
N ARG A 3 10.25 -2.91 6.13
CA ARG A 3 9.04 -2.45 5.43
C ARG A 3 8.83 -3.33 4.20
N LEU A 4 7.66 -3.97 4.11
CA LEU A 4 7.19 -4.56 2.87
C LEU A 4 6.50 -3.47 2.05
N ILE A 5 6.97 -3.24 0.83
CA ILE A 5 6.46 -2.18 -0.05
C ILE A 5 5.75 -2.82 -1.24
N ALA A 6 4.46 -2.49 -1.40
CA ALA A 6 3.68 -2.83 -2.59
C ALA A 6 3.44 -1.58 -3.42
N LEU A 7 3.75 -1.64 -4.71
CA LEU A 7 3.58 -0.58 -5.68
C LEU A 7 2.56 -1.02 -6.73
N TYR A 8 1.50 -0.24 -6.89
CA TYR A 8 0.41 -0.53 -7.82
C TYR A 8 0.47 0.44 -9.01
N ASN A 9 0.47 -0.11 -10.22
CA ASN A 9 0.23 0.67 -11.43
C ASN A 9 -1.18 1.27 -11.44
N ALA A 10 -1.39 2.26 -12.32
CA ALA A 10 -2.73 2.77 -12.59
C ALA A 10 -3.68 1.64 -13.03
N PRO A 11 -4.76 1.37 -12.27
CA PRO A 11 -5.77 0.38 -12.66
C PRO A 11 -6.63 0.95 -13.81
N ALA A 12 -7.28 0.06 -14.57
CA ALA A 12 -8.23 0.46 -15.60
C ALA A 12 -9.50 1.12 -15.01
N GLU A 13 -9.90 0.70 -13.81
CA GLU A 13 -11.07 1.21 -13.08
C GLU A 13 -10.64 1.68 -11.67
N PRO A 14 -10.20 2.95 -11.50
CA PRO A 14 -9.70 3.48 -10.23
C PRO A 14 -10.67 3.36 -9.07
N ASP A 15 -11.94 3.74 -9.25
CA ASP A 15 -12.93 3.71 -8.18
C ASP A 15 -13.23 2.28 -7.69
N ALA A 16 -13.26 1.31 -8.61
CA ALA A 16 -13.46 -0.09 -8.28
C ALA A 16 -12.24 -0.66 -7.53
N PHE A 17 -11.03 -0.29 -7.95
CA PHE A 17 -9.80 -0.64 -7.25
C PHE A 17 -9.79 -0.05 -5.83
N ASP A 18 -10.10 1.23 -5.67
CA ASP A 18 -10.10 1.91 -4.37
C ASP A 18 -11.11 1.29 -3.40
N ALA A 19 -12.33 1.00 -3.89
CA ALA A 19 -13.35 0.32 -3.09
C ALA A 19 -12.89 -1.08 -2.66
N HIS A 20 -12.35 -1.89 -3.58
CA HIS A 20 -11.85 -3.22 -3.25
C HIS A 20 -10.66 -3.15 -2.28
N TYR A 21 -9.74 -2.21 -2.51
CA TYR A 21 -8.56 -2.02 -1.67
C TYR A 21 -8.97 -1.68 -0.23
N ARG A 22 -9.87 -0.71 -0.07
CA ARG A 22 -10.36 -0.29 1.25
C ARG A 22 -11.22 -1.36 1.93
N ASP A 23 -12.17 -1.94 1.22
CA ASP A 23 -13.25 -2.71 1.83
C ASP A 23 -12.91 -4.21 1.94
N VAL A 24 -11.95 -4.70 1.15
CA VAL A 24 -11.50 -6.10 1.14
C VAL A 24 -10.04 -6.22 1.53
N HIS A 25 -9.14 -5.47 0.89
CA HIS A 25 -7.69 -5.67 1.04
C HIS A 25 -7.15 -5.18 2.40
N VAL A 26 -7.50 -3.96 2.82
CA VAL A 26 -7.06 -3.38 4.11
C VAL A 26 -7.48 -4.24 5.32
N PRO A 27 -8.72 -4.76 5.42
CA PRO A 27 -9.10 -5.68 6.50
C PRO A 27 -8.27 -6.95 6.58
N ILE A 28 -7.78 -7.46 5.44
CA ILE A 28 -6.89 -8.63 5.41
C ILE A 28 -5.51 -8.23 5.95
N LEU A 29 -4.95 -7.12 5.50
CA LEU A 29 -3.65 -6.61 5.97
C LEU A 29 -3.65 -6.34 7.48
N ASN A 30 -4.74 -5.78 8.02
CA ASN A 30 -4.86 -5.51 9.46
C ASN A 30 -4.85 -6.76 10.34
N ARG A 31 -5.01 -7.96 9.76
CA ARG A 31 -4.91 -9.25 10.48
C ARG A 31 -3.52 -9.87 10.40
N TYR A 32 -2.59 -9.24 9.68
CA TYR A 32 -1.24 -9.76 9.53
C TYR A 32 -0.52 -9.73 10.89
N PRO A 33 0.10 -10.84 11.32
CA PRO A 33 0.74 -10.91 12.63
C PRO A 33 1.88 -9.89 12.73
N ASN A 34 2.09 -9.37 13.94
CA ASN A 34 3.18 -8.43 14.27
C ASN A 34 3.21 -7.13 13.45
N LEU A 35 2.10 -6.81 12.77
CA LEU A 35 1.95 -5.56 12.04
C LEU A 35 2.08 -4.36 12.98
N ARG A 36 3.03 -3.48 12.67
CA ARG A 36 3.23 -2.24 13.42
C ARG A 36 2.36 -1.11 12.89
N ASP A 37 2.33 -0.92 11.57
CA ASP A 37 1.64 0.18 10.91
C ASP A 37 1.43 -0.12 9.41
N ILE A 38 0.42 0.50 8.79
CA ILE A 38 0.20 0.49 7.34
C ILE A 38 0.08 1.95 6.88
N ARG A 39 0.94 2.33 5.94
CA ARG A 39 0.86 3.64 5.30
C ARG A 39 0.49 3.50 3.84
N LEU A 40 -0.59 4.16 3.46
CA LEU A 40 -1.05 4.25 2.08
C LEU A 40 -0.72 5.63 1.54
N SER A 41 -0.11 5.68 0.36
CA SER A 41 0.25 6.91 -0.33
C SER A 41 -0.21 6.86 -1.77
N SER A 42 -0.99 7.85 -2.20
CA SER A 42 -1.33 8.10 -3.60
C SER A 42 -0.39 9.20 -4.11
N PRO A 43 0.75 8.86 -4.73
CA PRO A 43 1.73 9.86 -5.17
C PRO A 43 1.13 10.79 -6.23
N GLN A 44 1.54 12.04 -6.20
CA GLN A 44 1.19 13.02 -7.23
C GLN A 44 2.34 13.18 -8.22
N GLY A 45 1.99 13.53 -9.46
CA GLY A 45 2.96 13.85 -10.50
C GLY A 45 3.79 15.09 -10.16
N VAL A 46 5.01 15.17 -10.70
CA VAL A 46 5.93 16.31 -10.49
C VAL A 46 6.38 16.83 -11.86
N ALA A 47 6.52 18.16 -11.99
CA ALA A 47 6.98 18.82 -13.22
C ALA A 47 6.18 18.42 -14.49
N GLY A 48 4.86 18.23 -14.34
CA GLY A 48 3.97 17.84 -15.44
C GLY A 48 4.07 16.37 -15.86
N GLN A 49 4.90 15.56 -15.19
CA GLN A 49 4.94 14.12 -15.41
C GLN A 49 3.95 13.41 -14.48
N PRO A 50 3.21 12.41 -14.97
CA PRO A 50 2.35 11.60 -14.11
C PRO A 50 3.20 10.81 -13.09
N PRO A 51 2.65 10.48 -11.92
CA PRO A 51 3.34 9.63 -10.96
C PRO A 51 3.55 8.23 -11.57
N PRO A 52 4.67 7.54 -11.26
CA PRO A 52 4.94 6.21 -11.80
C PRO A 52 3.99 5.13 -11.26
N TRP A 53 3.37 5.38 -10.11
CA TRP A 53 2.49 4.46 -9.41
C TRP A 53 1.19 5.17 -9.04
N TYR A 54 0.11 4.42 -8.97
CA TYR A 54 -1.20 4.89 -8.52
C TYR A 54 -1.31 4.85 -7.00
N LEU A 55 -0.82 3.76 -6.39
CA LEU A 55 -0.83 3.57 -4.95
C LEU A 55 0.49 2.92 -4.51
N MET A 56 1.02 3.40 -3.40
CA MET A 56 2.09 2.75 -2.63
C MET A 56 1.55 2.38 -1.26
N ALA A 57 1.73 1.12 -0.87
CA ALA A 57 1.43 0.62 0.46
C ALA A 57 2.72 0.20 1.15
N GLU A 58 2.96 0.77 2.32
CA GLU A 58 4.12 0.46 3.17
C GLU A 58 3.59 -0.27 4.41
N ILE A 59 3.92 -1.55 4.53
CA ILE A 59 3.51 -2.42 5.63
C ILE A 59 4.73 -2.56 6.54
N ILE A 60 4.61 -2.06 7.77
CA ILE A 60 5.75 -1.81 8.66
C ILE A 60 5.74 -2.82 9.80
N PHE A 61 6.92 -3.28 10.18
CA PHE A 61 7.15 -4.19 11.31
C PHE A 61 8.25 -3.65 12.22
N ASP A 62 8.33 -4.13 13.46
CA ASP A 62 9.34 -3.68 14.42
C ASP A 62 10.72 -4.30 14.07
N THR A 63 10.77 -5.61 13.78
CA THR A 63 11.99 -6.38 13.44
C THR A 63 11.86 -7.16 12.12
N ASP A 64 12.99 -7.63 11.57
CA ASP A 64 13.00 -8.53 10.40
C ASP A 64 12.32 -9.87 10.67
N GLU A 65 12.38 -10.37 11.91
CA GLU A 65 11.70 -11.61 12.31
C GLU A 65 10.17 -11.45 12.30
N ASP A 66 9.66 -10.27 12.69
CA ASP A 66 8.22 -9.96 12.65
C ASP A 66 7.64 -9.95 11.23
N LEU A 67 8.49 -9.72 10.21
CA LEU A 67 8.10 -9.68 8.79
C LEU A 67 8.07 -11.07 8.14
N GLN A 68 8.87 -12.03 8.61
CA GLN A 68 8.98 -13.39 8.03
C GLN A 68 7.78 -14.27 8.36
#